data_AF-A0A2D5AGF2-F1
#
_entry.id   AF-A0A2D5AGF2-F1
#
_cell.length_a   1.000
_cell.length_b   1.000
_cell.length_c   1.000
_cell.angle_alpha   90.00
_cell.angle_beta   90.00
_cell.angle_gamma   90.00
#
_symmetry.space_group_name_H-M   'P 1'
#
loop_
_entity.id
_entity.type
_entity.pdbx_description
1 polymer ?
#
loop_
_entity_poly.entity_id
_entity_poly.type
_entity_poly.pdbx_seq_one_letter_code
_entity_poly.pdbx_strand_id
1 'polypeptide(L)'
;MIARLSLLLVCLTSAMAPWGQGRVHLYPDDNLMWRDMVAHVDGGVVRMGNNWSGDIVFTIQADNMWDEVRIFRGYSTSALDVAYTLRDNKLYLGDSSFSDAILYTFNEAQIFMGDSRFPLDIAYTFREEQRRFAGSNDAPLWGVYKEDSRAWSDRLAVIEGPLDPAAVFALLSAAGWL
;
A
#
# COMPACT_ATOMS: atom_id res chain seq x y z
N MET A 1 41.62 -43.98 10.06
CA MET A 1 41.39 -43.16 8.84
C MET A 1 39.88 -42.99 8.68
N ILE A 2 39.19 -42.18 9.48
CA ILE A 2 38.88 -40.75 9.30
C ILE A 2 38.62 -40.37 7.83
N ALA A 3 37.35 -40.46 7.40
CA ALA A 3 36.85 -39.87 6.16
C ALA A 3 35.74 -38.86 6.50
N ARG A 4 36.20 -37.63 6.73
CA ARG A 4 35.63 -36.31 6.49
C ARG A 4 34.09 -36.19 6.42
N LEU A 5 33.56 -35.63 7.51
CA LEU A 5 32.27 -34.95 7.63
C LEU A 5 32.26 -33.69 6.74
N SER A 6 31.54 -33.72 5.64
CA SER A 6 31.32 -32.54 4.78
C SER A 6 30.15 -31.74 5.34
N LEU A 7 30.46 -30.71 6.12
CA LEU A 7 29.50 -29.71 6.60
C LEU A 7 29.07 -28.84 5.40
N LEU A 8 27.92 -29.13 4.81
CA LEU A 8 27.33 -28.26 3.78
C LEU A 8 26.72 -27.05 4.48
N LEU A 9 27.47 -25.95 4.53
CA LEU A 9 27.00 -24.64 4.97
C LEU A 9 26.00 -24.13 3.93
N VAL A 10 24.71 -24.36 4.17
CA VAL A 10 23.64 -23.71 3.41
C VAL A 10 23.64 -22.24 3.81
N CYS A 11 24.31 -21.40 3.00
CA CYS A 11 24.15 -19.96 3.05
C CYS A 11 22.69 -19.65 2.78
N LEU A 12 21.94 -19.39 3.85
CA LEU A 12 20.61 -18.81 3.80
C LEU A 12 20.77 -17.38 3.28
N THR A 13 20.72 -17.20 1.96
CA THR A 13 20.56 -15.87 1.38
C THR A 13 19.12 -15.45 1.64
N SER A 14 18.86 -14.93 2.82
CA SER A 14 17.77 -13.98 3.00
C SER A 14 18.13 -12.79 2.12
N ALA A 15 17.63 -12.82 0.88
CA ALA A 15 17.47 -11.60 0.11
C ALA A 15 16.53 -10.74 0.95
N MET A 16 17.11 -9.86 1.77
CA MET A 16 16.41 -8.69 2.25
C MET A 16 16.11 -7.91 0.98
N ALA A 17 14.95 -8.17 0.39
CA ALA A 17 14.36 -7.21 -0.51
C ALA A 17 14.37 -5.92 0.33
N PRO A 18 15.11 -4.87 -0.08
CA PRO A 18 14.83 -3.57 0.51
C PRO A 18 13.33 -3.42 0.31
N TRP A 19 12.57 -3.19 1.38
CA TRP A 19 11.18 -2.76 1.25
C TRP A 19 11.24 -1.43 0.51
N GLY A 20 11.32 -1.57 -0.81
CA GLY A 20 11.30 -0.48 -1.74
C GLY A 20 9.94 0.10 -1.53
N GLN A 21 9.90 1.30 -1.00
CA GLN A 21 8.77 2.18 -1.15
C GLN A 21 8.63 2.40 -2.66
N GLY A 22 8.02 1.41 -3.31
CA GLY A 22 7.84 1.36 -4.73
C GLY A 22 7.02 2.56 -5.13
N ARG A 23 7.28 3.08 -6.32
CA ARG A 23 6.49 4.18 -6.83
C ARG A 23 5.09 3.66 -7.10
N VAL A 24 4.12 4.19 -6.37
CA VAL A 24 2.69 3.85 -6.53
C VAL A 24 1.95 5.12 -6.92
N HIS A 25 1.22 5.08 -8.01
CA HIS A 25 0.43 6.22 -8.48
C HIS A 25 -1.06 5.91 -8.37
N LEU A 26 -1.85 6.91 -8.02
CA LEU A 26 -3.31 6.87 -8.02
C LEU A 26 -3.84 7.77 -9.13
N TYR A 27 -4.58 7.18 -10.07
CA TYR A 27 -5.24 7.87 -11.16
C TYR A 27 -6.76 7.78 -11.02
N PRO A 28 -7.50 8.76 -11.53
CA PRO A 28 -8.96 8.72 -11.53
C PRO A 28 -9.50 7.66 -12.51
N ASP A 29 -8.75 7.31 -13.56
CA ASP A 29 -9.17 6.38 -14.59
C ASP A 29 -7.99 5.61 -15.22
N ASP A 30 -8.32 4.72 -16.17
CA ASP A 30 -7.39 3.87 -16.91
C ASP A 30 -6.71 4.56 -18.10
N ASN A 31 -6.96 5.86 -18.32
CA ASN A 31 -6.19 6.64 -19.30
C ASN A 31 -4.79 6.96 -18.76
N LEU A 32 -4.59 6.89 -17.44
CA LEU A 32 -3.32 7.10 -16.75
C LEU A 32 -2.65 8.43 -17.16
N MET A 33 -3.47 9.46 -17.38
CA MET A 33 -2.94 10.76 -17.80
C MET A 33 -2.12 11.35 -16.67
N TRP A 34 -0.82 11.56 -16.91
CA TRP A 34 0.10 12.09 -15.91
C TRP A 34 -0.41 13.36 -15.23
N ARG A 35 -1.06 14.27 -15.98
CA ARG A 35 -1.60 15.52 -15.43
C ARG A 35 -2.76 15.30 -14.44
N ASP A 36 -3.49 14.22 -14.60
CA ASP A 36 -4.74 13.97 -13.88
C ASP A 36 -4.52 13.03 -12.68
N MET A 37 -3.27 12.63 -12.43
CA MET A 37 -2.89 11.84 -11.24
C MET A 37 -3.40 12.51 -9.96
N VAL A 38 -4.09 11.75 -9.12
CA VAL A 38 -4.69 12.21 -7.87
C VAL A 38 -3.63 12.37 -6.79
N ALA A 39 -2.80 11.34 -6.62
CA ALA A 39 -1.73 11.30 -5.64
C ALA A 39 -0.69 10.24 -6.02
N HIS A 40 0.49 10.32 -5.43
CA HIS A 40 1.52 9.30 -5.58
C HIS A 40 2.34 9.09 -4.32
N VAL A 41 2.90 7.89 -4.19
CA VAL A 41 3.94 7.55 -3.23
C VAL A 41 5.27 7.45 -3.96
N ASP A 42 6.24 8.22 -3.50
CA ASP A 42 7.62 8.11 -3.97
C ASP A 42 8.59 8.41 -2.82
N GLY A 43 9.59 7.54 -2.65
CA GLY A 43 10.57 7.63 -1.55
C GLY A 43 9.93 7.71 -0.16
N GLY A 44 8.78 7.06 0.03
CA GLY A 44 8.08 7.03 1.31
C GLY A 44 7.26 8.27 1.60
N VAL A 45 7.06 9.13 0.62
CA VAL A 45 6.28 10.34 0.80
C VAL A 45 5.06 10.29 -0.11
N VAL A 46 3.89 10.54 0.47
CA VAL A 46 2.61 10.63 -0.25
C VAL A 46 2.35 12.09 -0.59
N ARG A 47 2.23 12.38 -1.88
CA ARG A 47 1.97 13.72 -2.41
C ARG A 47 0.68 13.76 -3.20
N MET A 48 -0.01 14.90 -3.12
CA MET A 48 -1.12 15.18 -4.02
C MET A 48 -0.63 15.60 -5.40
N GLY A 49 -1.39 15.21 -6.41
CA GLY A 49 -1.10 15.50 -7.80
C GLY A 49 0.07 14.69 -8.35
N ASN A 50 0.61 15.17 -9.46
CA ASN A 50 1.65 14.52 -10.24
C ASN A 50 3.04 15.12 -10.07
N ASN A 51 3.18 16.23 -9.34
CA ASN A 51 4.44 16.97 -9.31
C ASN A 51 5.21 16.75 -8.00
N TRP A 52 6.53 16.84 -8.08
CA TRP A 52 7.42 16.73 -6.92
C TRP A 52 7.21 17.86 -5.90
N SER A 53 6.69 19.01 -6.35
CA SER A 53 6.34 20.15 -5.51
C SER A 53 4.90 20.10 -4.97
N GLY A 54 4.18 18.99 -5.18
CA GLY A 54 2.84 18.80 -4.64
C GLY A 54 2.84 18.72 -3.11
N ASP A 55 1.69 19.03 -2.51
CA ASP A 55 1.53 19.00 -1.06
C ASP A 55 1.78 17.58 -0.53
N ILE A 56 2.66 17.49 0.46
CA ILE A 56 2.94 16.24 1.16
C ILE A 56 1.85 16.01 2.20
N VAL A 57 1.05 14.96 2.01
CA VAL A 57 -0.04 14.61 2.93
C VAL A 57 0.44 13.65 3.99
N PHE A 58 1.28 12.68 3.60
CA PHE A 58 1.82 11.70 4.53
C PHE A 58 3.28 11.35 4.27
N THR A 59 3.95 10.88 5.31
CA THR A 59 5.23 10.18 5.25
C THR A 59 5.04 8.76 5.76
N ILE A 60 5.52 7.77 5.01
CA ILE A 60 5.46 6.35 5.31
C ILE A 60 6.85 5.93 5.78
N GLN A 61 6.95 5.31 6.95
CA GLN A 61 8.21 4.80 7.47
C GLN A 61 8.03 3.39 8.02
N ALA A 62 8.81 2.45 7.51
CA ALA A 62 8.90 1.13 8.08
C ALA A 62 9.73 1.17 9.38
N ASP A 63 9.20 0.52 10.42
CA ASP A 63 9.91 0.20 11.65
C ASP A 63 10.46 -1.22 11.54
N ASN A 64 11.75 -1.31 11.23
CA ASN A 64 12.44 -2.58 11.05
C ASN A 64 12.55 -3.40 12.35
N MET A 65 12.25 -2.83 13.52
CA MET A 65 12.34 -3.55 14.79
C MET A 65 11.08 -4.36 15.08
N TRP A 66 9.92 -3.93 14.56
CA TRP A 66 8.61 -4.49 14.93
C TRP A 66 7.79 -5.02 13.76
N ASP A 67 8.31 -4.97 12.52
CA ASP A 67 7.56 -5.35 11.31
C ASP A 67 6.26 -4.54 11.16
N GLU A 68 6.39 -3.23 11.41
CA GLU A 68 5.30 -2.27 11.38
C GLU A 68 5.63 -1.14 10.42
N VAL A 69 4.60 -0.51 9.85
CA VAL A 69 4.77 0.70 9.05
C VAL A 69 3.95 1.82 9.66
N ARG A 70 4.61 2.93 10.01
CA ARG A 70 3.95 4.14 10.51
C ARG A 70 3.69 5.11 9.36
N ILE A 71 2.49 5.68 9.36
CA ILE A 71 2.07 6.72 8.42
C ILE A 71 1.91 8.01 9.23
N PHE A 72 2.78 8.97 8.99
CA PHE A 72 2.82 10.27 9.66
C PHE A 72 2.14 11.33 8.82
N ARG A 73 1.48 12.30 9.47
CA ARG A 73 0.91 13.47 8.79
C ARG A 73 2.00 14.40 8.29
N GLY A 74 1.85 14.85 7.06
CA GLY A 74 2.79 15.74 6.39
C GLY A 74 4.18 15.14 6.23
N TYR A 75 5.17 16.02 6.13
CA TYR A 75 6.58 15.64 6.10
C TYR A 75 7.12 15.52 7.53
N SER A 76 6.78 14.43 8.21
CA SER A 76 7.15 14.19 9.61
C SER A 76 7.53 12.74 9.85
N THR A 77 8.31 12.51 10.90
CA THR A 77 8.61 11.21 11.50
C THR A 77 8.46 11.26 13.03
N SER A 78 7.74 12.26 13.54
CA SER A 78 7.50 12.46 14.97
C SER A 78 6.40 11.51 15.45
N ALA A 79 6.58 10.92 16.64
CA ALA A 79 5.54 10.11 17.28
C ALA A 79 4.22 10.86 17.49
N LEU A 80 4.26 12.20 17.58
CA LEU A 80 3.06 13.05 17.74
C LEU A 80 2.25 13.18 16.45
N ASP A 81 2.86 12.90 15.29
CA ASP A 81 2.25 13.07 13.98
C ASP A 81 1.77 11.74 13.37
N VAL A 82 1.83 10.63 14.11
CA VAL A 82 1.36 9.33 13.64
C VAL A 82 -0.14 9.42 13.36
N ALA A 83 -0.51 9.31 12.08
CA ALA A 83 -1.89 9.21 11.66
C ALA A 83 -2.40 7.77 11.82
N TYR A 84 -1.58 6.82 11.36
CA TYR A 84 -1.92 5.40 11.34
C TYR A 84 -0.68 4.54 11.57
N THR A 85 -0.92 3.33 12.05
CA THR A 85 0.08 2.27 12.14
C THR A 85 -0.44 1.04 11.40
N LEU A 86 0.32 0.52 10.46
CA LEU A 86 0.03 -0.73 9.78
C LEU A 86 0.83 -1.86 10.43
N ARG A 87 0.13 -2.89 10.89
CA ARG A 87 0.71 -4.10 11.49
C ARG A 87 -0.12 -5.30 11.10
N ASP A 88 0.50 -6.40 10.67
CA ASP A 88 -0.20 -7.62 10.28
C ASP A 88 -1.31 -7.39 9.22
N ASN A 89 -1.06 -6.48 8.27
CA ASN A 89 -2.03 -5.99 7.28
C ASN A 89 -3.29 -5.31 7.87
N LYS A 90 -3.25 -4.88 9.12
CA LYS A 90 -4.33 -4.15 9.80
C LYS A 90 -3.91 -2.70 10.01
N LEU A 91 -4.78 -1.78 9.62
CA LEU A 91 -4.57 -0.34 9.79
C LEU A 91 -5.16 0.08 11.13
N TYR A 92 -4.30 0.49 12.05
CA TYR A 92 -4.65 1.03 13.35
C TYR A 92 -4.71 2.55 13.29
N LEU A 93 -5.65 3.14 14.02
CA LEU A 93 -5.68 4.58 14.25
C LEU A 93 -4.53 5.00 15.18
N GLY A 94 -3.73 5.98 14.74
CA GLY A 94 -2.58 6.48 15.49
C GLY A 94 -1.51 5.40 15.73
N ASP A 95 -0.99 5.36 16.94
CA ASP A 95 -0.02 4.38 17.44
C ASP A 95 -0.65 3.29 18.33
N SER A 96 -1.98 3.18 18.30
CA SER A 96 -2.73 2.25 19.15
C SER A 96 -2.39 0.79 18.86
N SER A 97 -2.35 -0.03 19.92
CA SER A 97 -2.18 -1.48 19.84
C SER A 97 -3.45 -2.27 20.20
N PHE A 98 -4.58 -1.58 20.38
CA PHE A 98 -5.85 -2.22 20.74
C PHE A 98 -6.61 -2.69 19.51
N SER A 99 -7.32 -3.82 19.62
CA SER A 99 -8.17 -4.36 18.54
C SER A 99 -9.24 -3.36 18.09
N ASP A 100 -9.79 -2.60 19.04
CA ASP A 100 -10.88 -1.66 18.77
C ASP A 100 -10.41 -0.42 17.98
N ALA A 101 -9.08 -0.23 17.86
CA ALA A 101 -8.50 0.82 17.04
C ALA A 101 -8.20 0.37 15.61
N ILE A 102 -8.46 -0.90 15.25
CA ILE A 102 -8.34 -1.39 13.88
C ILE A 102 -9.45 -0.76 13.06
N LEU A 103 -9.07 0.07 12.09
CA LEU A 103 -9.99 0.71 11.15
C LEU A 103 -10.30 -0.21 9.98
N TYR A 104 -9.26 -0.88 9.45
CA TYR A 104 -9.36 -1.70 8.25
C TYR A 104 -8.38 -2.88 8.29
N THR A 105 -8.73 -3.94 7.58
CA THR A 105 -7.87 -5.10 7.33
C THR A 105 -7.68 -5.29 5.83
N PHE A 106 -6.42 -5.38 5.38
CA PHE A 106 -6.08 -5.72 4.01
C PHE A 106 -5.86 -7.23 3.87
N ASN A 107 -6.58 -7.87 2.96
CA ASN A 107 -6.44 -9.30 2.71
C ASN A 107 -6.82 -9.62 1.27
N GLU A 108 -5.99 -10.43 0.59
CA GLU A 108 -6.29 -10.94 -0.77
C GLU A 108 -6.76 -9.88 -1.78
N ALA A 109 -6.07 -8.73 -1.82
CA ALA A 109 -6.43 -7.60 -2.69
C ALA A 109 -7.82 -7.01 -2.39
N GLN A 110 -8.22 -7.04 -1.12
CA GLN A 110 -9.43 -6.42 -0.60
C GLN A 110 -9.14 -5.67 0.71
N ILE A 111 -9.92 -4.64 0.97
CA ILE A 111 -9.95 -3.92 2.25
C ILE A 111 -11.28 -4.23 2.92
N PHE A 112 -11.22 -4.73 4.14
CA PHE A 112 -12.36 -5.00 5.01
C PHE A 112 -12.44 -3.95 6.11
N MET A 113 -13.65 -3.61 6.55
CA MET A 113 -13.88 -2.75 7.71
C MET A 113 -13.49 -3.48 9.01
N GLY A 114 -12.74 -2.80 9.87
CA GLY A 114 -12.27 -3.33 11.16
C GLY A 114 -11.37 -4.56 11.03
N ASP A 115 -11.38 -5.42 12.06
CA ASP A 115 -10.69 -6.72 12.06
C ASP A 115 -11.57 -7.81 11.43
N SER A 116 -12.03 -7.57 10.21
CA SER A 116 -12.91 -8.49 9.49
C SER A 116 -12.23 -9.12 8.26
N ARG A 117 -12.79 -10.27 7.86
CA ARG A 117 -12.58 -10.94 6.57
C ARG A 117 -13.90 -11.44 5.98
N PHE A 118 -15.04 -10.97 6.51
CA PHE A 118 -16.34 -11.37 6.01
C PHE A 118 -16.66 -10.61 4.72
N PRO A 119 -17.21 -11.27 3.69
CA PRO A 119 -17.53 -10.62 2.42
C PRO A 119 -18.46 -9.40 2.54
N LEU A 120 -19.32 -9.35 3.58
CA LEU A 120 -20.21 -8.21 3.83
C LEU A 120 -19.50 -6.97 4.38
N ASP A 121 -18.27 -7.13 4.87
CA ASP A 121 -17.49 -6.04 5.45
C ASP A 121 -16.46 -5.48 4.46
N ILE A 122 -16.49 -5.91 3.19
CA ILE A 122 -15.59 -5.39 2.15
C ILE A 122 -15.90 -3.91 1.93
N ALA A 123 -14.92 -3.04 2.16
CA ALA A 123 -14.97 -1.63 1.79
C ALA A 123 -14.51 -1.41 0.35
N TYR A 124 -13.42 -2.08 -0.05
CA TYR A 124 -12.84 -1.97 -1.39
C TYR A 124 -12.31 -3.30 -1.91
N THR A 125 -12.42 -3.51 -3.22
CA THR A 125 -11.79 -4.63 -3.95
C THR A 125 -10.85 -4.09 -5.01
N PHE A 126 -9.63 -4.63 -5.06
CA PHE A 126 -8.65 -4.35 -6.11
C PHE A 126 -8.66 -5.47 -7.14
N ARG A 127 -8.77 -5.12 -8.42
CA ARG A 127 -8.74 -6.09 -9.52
C ARG A 127 -7.63 -5.73 -10.48
N GLU A 128 -6.84 -6.72 -10.87
CA GLU A 128 -5.78 -6.51 -11.85
C GLU A 128 -6.39 -6.11 -13.20
N GLU A 129 -5.82 -5.08 -13.82
CA GLU A 129 -6.26 -4.56 -15.12
C GLU A 129 -5.15 -4.61 -16.16
N GLN A 130 -5.56 -4.69 -17.43
CA GLN A 130 -4.62 -4.64 -18.55
C GLN A 130 -4.55 -3.23 -19.14
N ARG A 131 -3.33 -2.77 -19.36
CA ARG A 131 -3.07 -1.55 -20.15
C ARG A 131 -3.53 -1.76 -21.58
N ARG A 132 -4.15 -0.74 -22.18
CA ARG A 132 -4.46 -0.74 -23.63
C ARG A 132 -3.20 -0.90 -24.49
N PHE A 133 -2.07 -0.37 -24.02
CA PHE A 133 -0.76 -0.51 -24.64
C PHE A 133 0.25 -0.92 -23.55
N ALA A 134 0.44 -2.23 -23.36
CA ALA A 134 1.35 -2.76 -22.36
C ALA A 134 2.77 -2.91 -22.93
N GLY A 135 3.75 -2.31 -22.26
CA GLY A 135 5.18 -2.62 -22.41
C GLY A 135 5.59 -3.80 -21.51
N SER A 136 6.70 -4.45 -21.85
CA SER A 136 7.21 -5.61 -21.10
C SER A 136 7.74 -5.31 -19.69
N ASN A 137 7.91 -4.03 -19.34
CA ASN A 137 8.42 -3.57 -18.04
C ASN A 137 7.42 -2.66 -17.31
N ASP A 138 6.15 -2.74 -17.70
CA ASP A 138 5.12 -1.89 -17.11
C ASP A 138 4.76 -2.37 -15.70
N ALA A 139 4.53 -1.41 -14.80
CA ALA A 139 4.04 -1.72 -13.46
C ALA A 139 2.63 -2.35 -13.53
N PRO A 140 2.26 -3.21 -12.57
CA PRO A 140 0.91 -3.77 -12.52
C PRO A 140 -0.12 -2.64 -12.32
N LEU A 141 -1.31 -2.84 -12.88
CA LEU A 141 -2.45 -1.94 -12.73
C LEU A 141 -3.55 -2.61 -11.91
N TRP A 142 -4.19 -1.83 -11.06
CA TRP A 142 -5.27 -2.29 -10.20
C TRP A 142 -6.44 -1.32 -10.25
N GLY A 143 -7.58 -1.76 -10.75
CA GLY A 143 -8.84 -1.04 -10.60
C GLY A 143 -9.31 -1.12 -9.16
N VAL A 144 -9.67 0.03 -8.58
CA VAL A 144 -10.23 0.14 -7.23
C VAL A 144 -11.75 0.20 -7.34
N TYR A 145 -12.44 -0.79 -6.76
CA TYR A 145 -13.90 -0.89 -6.78
C TYR A 145 -14.45 -0.75 -5.37
N LYS A 146 -15.60 -0.11 -5.25
CA LYS A 146 -16.35 -0.09 -4.00
C LYS A 146 -16.91 -1.49 -3.70
N GLU A 147 -16.78 -1.91 -2.44
CA GLU A 147 -17.27 -3.20 -1.95
C GLU A 147 -16.77 -4.36 -2.85
N ASP A 148 -17.63 -5.30 -3.23
CA ASP A 148 -17.30 -6.44 -4.08
C ASP A 148 -17.65 -6.22 -5.56
N SER A 149 -17.95 -4.97 -5.97
CA SER A 149 -18.47 -4.69 -7.31
C SER A 149 -17.57 -5.23 -8.44
N ARG A 150 -18.23 -5.74 -9.48
CA ARG A 150 -17.63 -6.26 -10.73
C ARG A 150 -17.95 -5.38 -11.93
N ALA A 151 -18.77 -4.36 -11.77
CA ALA A 151 -19.15 -3.49 -12.87
C ALA A 151 -18.01 -2.50 -13.14
N TRP A 152 -17.60 -2.39 -14.41
CA TRP A 152 -16.55 -1.46 -14.82
C TRP A 152 -16.91 0.01 -14.51
N SER A 153 -18.21 0.33 -14.47
CA SER A 153 -18.74 1.65 -14.11
C SER A 153 -18.54 2.03 -12.65
N ASP A 154 -18.34 1.04 -11.78
CA ASP A 154 -18.24 1.25 -10.33
C ASP A 154 -16.78 1.38 -9.88
N ARG A 155 -15.86 1.43 -10.84
CA ARG A 155 -14.44 1.70 -10.59
C ARG A 155 -14.29 3.16 -10.14
N LEU A 156 -13.67 3.33 -8.97
CA LEU A 156 -13.40 4.63 -8.37
C LEU A 156 -12.09 5.23 -8.86
N ALA A 157 -11.09 4.38 -9.11
CA ALA A 157 -9.73 4.78 -9.45
C ALA A 157 -8.93 3.64 -10.04
N VAL A 158 -7.73 3.96 -10.51
CA VAL A 158 -6.71 3.00 -10.94
C VAL A 158 -5.42 3.26 -10.19
N ILE A 159 -4.85 2.20 -9.61
CA ILE A 159 -3.53 2.21 -8.98
C ILE A 159 -2.52 1.61 -9.95
N GLU A 160 -1.43 2.33 -10.20
CA GLU A 160 -0.27 1.84 -10.93
C GLU A 160 0.88 1.58 -9.95
N GLY A 161 1.33 0.33 -9.86
CA GLY A 161 2.38 -0.08 -8.93
C GLY A 161 2.01 -1.33 -8.13
N PRO A 162 2.93 -1.82 -7.28
CA PRO A 162 2.65 -2.94 -6.40
C PRO A 162 1.51 -2.60 -5.42
N LEU A 163 0.66 -3.58 -5.11
CA LEU A 163 -0.31 -3.47 -4.01
C LEU A 163 0.38 -3.62 -2.65
N ASP A 164 1.19 -2.64 -2.29
CA ASP A 164 1.71 -2.48 -0.94
C ASP A 164 0.61 -1.91 -0.02
N PRO A 165 0.19 -2.59 1.05
CA PRO A 165 -0.91 -2.13 1.88
C PRO A 165 -0.67 -0.75 2.50
N ALA A 166 0.58 -0.42 2.87
CA ALA A 166 0.89 0.89 3.46
C ALA A 166 0.69 2.02 2.45
N ALA A 167 1.23 1.86 1.23
CA ALA A 167 1.01 2.81 0.15
C ALA A 167 -0.47 2.93 -0.24
N VAL A 168 -1.18 1.80 -0.33
CA VAL A 168 -2.61 1.77 -0.66
C VAL A 168 -3.43 2.53 0.37
N PHE A 169 -3.29 2.22 1.66
CA PHE A 169 -4.01 2.92 2.71
C PHE A 169 -3.69 4.41 2.72
N ALA A 170 -2.41 4.77 2.63
CA ALA A 170 -2.02 6.18 2.65
C ALA A 170 -2.54 6.96 1.42
N LEU A 171 -2.56 6.36 0.23
CA LEU A 171 -3.13 6.97 -0.98
C LEU A 171 -4.64 7.15 -0.88
N LEU A 172 -5.37 6.13 -0.43
CA LEU A 172 -6.82 6.20 -0.28
C LEU A 172 -7.20 7.21 0.82
N SER A 173 -6.47 7.26 1.94
CA SER A 173 -6.65 8.30 2.97
C SER A 173 -6.35 9.69 2.42
N ALA A 174 -5.30 9.86 1.61
CA ALA A 174 -4.97 11.16 1.01
C ALA A 174 -6.04 11.62 0.01
N ALA A 175 -6.66 10.68 -0.71
CA ALA A 175 -7.80 10.94 -1.60
C ALA A 175 -9.13 11.18 -0.84
N GLY A 176 -9.17 10.96 0.48
CA GLY A 176 -10.37 11.12 1.31
C GLY A 176 -11.38 9.98 1.16
N TRP A 177 -10.91 8.77 0.85
CA TRP A 177 -11.76 7.58 0.65
C TRP A 177 -11.69 6.59 1.82
N LEU A 178 -11.01 6.93 2.92
CA LEU A 178 -10.97 6.18 4.18
C LEU A 178 -11.31 7.07 5.36
#